data_AF-A0A954E0M5-F1
#
_entry.id   AF-A0A954E0M5-F1
#
_cell.length_a   1.000
_cell.length_b   1.000
_cell.length_c   1.000
_cell.angle_alpha   90.00
_cell.angle_beta   90.00
_cell.angle_gamma   90.00
#
_symmetry.space_group_name_H-M   'P 1'
#
loop_
_entity.id
_entity.type
_entity.pdbx_description
1 polymer ?
#
loop_
_entity_poly.entity_id
_entity_poly.type
_entity_poly.pdbx_seq_one_letter_code
_entity_poly.pdbx_strand_id
1 'polypeptide(L)'
;MKISPQSEFWRFLRDSGVISASTAEGLERKVRDSWMPLGRILLRNRKITPDQMLTILRLQGAEPGQRVGDLAVREGYCTQADVDAAIEFQRQGGPHPLAVLLDDEGVDRDALLTALYGYVRHLEGRAQVLDALLNESQTQGASGD
;
A
#
# COMPACT_ATOMS: atom_id res chain seq x y z
N MET A 1 -3.36 4.10 -14.74
CA MET A 1 -3.64 3.23 -13.58
C MET A 1 -2.31 2.96 -12.87
N LYS A 2 -2.06 3.55 -11.70
CA LYS A 2 -0.80 3.32 -10.96
C LYS A 2 -0.84 1.90 -10.39
N ILE A 3 0.08 1.03 -10.81
CA ILE A 3 0.25 -0.29 -10.21
C ILE A 3 0.80 -0.07 -8.80
N SER A 4 0.13 -0.62 -7.78
CA SER A 4 0.62 -0.56 -6.40
C SER A 4 1.94 -1.34 -6.28
N PRO A 5 2.93 -0.87 -5.49
CA PRO A 5 4.16 -1.62 -5.26
C PRO A 5 3.93 -3.07 -4.81
N GLN A 6 2.87 -3.32 -4.03
CA GLN A 6 2.49 -4.68 -3.62
C GLN A 6 2.03 -5.55 -4.81
N SER A 7 1.24 -4.99 -5.74
CA SER A 7 0.81 -5.72 -6.94
C SER A 7 1.98 -6.08 -7.85
N GLU A 8 3.03 -5.26 -7.89
CA GLU A 8 4.24 -5.58 -8.62
C GLU A 8 5.05 -6.70 -7.96
N PHE A 9 5.15 -6.68 -6.63
CA PHE A 9 5.81 -7.72 -5.85
C PHE A 9 5.19 -9.10 -6.10
N TRP A 10 3.88 -9.24 -5.98
CA TRP A 10 3.18 -10.51 -6.23
C TRP A 10 3.32 -10.99 -7.68
N ARG A 11 3.26 -10.06 -8.63
CA ARG A 11 3.50 -10.36 -10.05
C ARG A 11 4.90 -10.90 -10.27
N PHE A 12 5.92 -10.27 -9.68
CA PHE A 12 7.30 -10.73 -9.80
C PHE A 12 7.47 -12.15 -9.27
N LEU A 13 6.95 -12.43 -8.07
CA LEU A 13 7.08 -13.77 -7.48
C LEU A 13 6.40 -14.85 -8.33
N ARG A 14 5.23 -14.53 -8.91
CA ARG A 14 4.55 -15.42 -9.84
C ARG A 14 5.36 -15.64 -11.12
N ASP A 15 5.87 -14.57 -11.70
CA ASP A 15 6.63 -14.63 -12.94
C ASP A 15 7.98 -15.35 -12.73
N SER A 16 8.52 -15.35 -11.51
CA SER A 16 9.69 -16.15 -11.10
C SER A 16 9.40 -17.63 -10.82
N GLY A 17 8.12 -18.03 -10.82
CA GLY A 17 7.69 -19.41 -10.57
C GLY A 17 7.68 -19.83 -9.09
N VAL A 18 8.02 -18.95 -8.15
CA VAL A 18 8.04 -19.25 -6.71
C VAL A 18 6.64 -19.48 -6.16
N ILE A 19 5.64 -18.79 -6.69
CA ILE A 19 4.25 -18.94 -6.28
C ILE A 19 3.35 -19.12 -7.51
N SER A 20 2.31 -19.94 -7.37
CA SER A 20 1.27 -20.05 -8.38
C SER A 20 0.35 -18.83 -8.38
N ALA A 21 -0.45 -18.65 -9.44
CA ALA A 21 -1.46 -17.58 -9.47
C ALA A 21 -2.50 -17.71 -8.35
N SER A 22 -2.96 -18.93 -8.05
CA SER A 22 -3.93 -19.17 -6.98
C SER A 22 -3.33 -18.93 -5.60
N THR A 23 -2.05 -19.28 -5.40
CA THR A 23 -1.31 -18.96 -4.18
C THR A 23 -1.18 -17.45 -4.01
N ALA A 24 -0.79 -16.73 -5.06
CA ALA A 24 -0.68 -15.26 -5.03
C ALA A 24 -2.02 -14.60 -4.66
N GLU A 25 -3.12 -15.01 -5.30
CA GLU A 25 -4.46 -14.50 -4.98
C GLU A 25 -4.88 -14.79 -3.52
N GLY A 26 -4.54 -15.97 -3.00
CA GLY A 26 -4.79 -16.35 -1.61
C GLY A 26 -4.01 -15.50 -0.61
N LEU A 27 -2.72 -15.28 -0.86
CA LEU A 27 -1.85 -14.48 -0.01
C LEU A 27 -2.21 -12.98 -0.09
N GLU A 28 -2.49 -12.45 -1.28
CA GLU A 28 -2.99 -11.09 -1.47
C GLU A 28 -4.26 -10.84 -0.67
N ARG A 29 -5.19 -11.80 -0.70
CA ARG A 29 -6.42 -11.74 0.09
C ARG A 29 -6.12 -11.75 1.58
N LYS A 30 -5.25 -12.64 2.08
CA LYS A 30 -4.84 -12.66 3.49
C LYS A 30 -4.24 -11.33 3.95
N VAL A 31 -3.35 -10.73 3.16
CA VAL A 31 -2.73 -9.42 3.46
C VAL A 31 -3.76 -8.30 3.44
N ARG A 32 -4.67 -8.30 2.46
CA ARG A 32 -5.73 -7.29 2.38
C ARG A 32 -6.73 -7.40 3.53
N ASP A 33 -7.14 -8.61 3.87
CA ASP A 33 -8.20 -8.85 4.86
C ASP A 33 -7.71 -8.66 6.30
N SER A 34 -6.39 -8.75 6.53
CA SER A 34 -5.75 -8.43 7.80
C SER A 34 -5.54 -6.92 8.01
N TRP A 35 -5.73 -6.10 6.97
CA TRP A 35 -5.60 -4.66 7.05
C TRP A 35 -6.81 -4.04 7.76
N MET A 36 -6.58 -3.31 8.85
CA MET A 36 -7.65 -2.59 9.55
C MET A 36 -8.02 -1.28 8.82
N PRO A 37 -9.27 -1.04 8.43
CA PRO A 37 -9.67 0.21 7.78
C PRO A 37 -9.46 1.43 8.68
N LEU A 38 -9.10 2.58 8.11
CA LEU A 38 -8.77 3.81 8.86
C LEU A 38 -9.91 4.22 9.80
N GLY A 39 -11.16 4.21 9.32
CA GLY A 39 -12.31 4.55 10.15
C GLY A 39 -12.52 3.60 11.34
N ARG A 40 -12.16 2.31 11.21
CA ARG A 40 -12.19 1.38 12.34
C ARG A 40 -11.09 1.70 13.36
N ILE A 41 -9.91 2.14 12.91
CA ILE A 41 -8.83 2.60 13.79
C ILE A 41 -9.27 3.85 14.55
N LEU A 42 -9.87 4.83 13.86
CA LEU A 42 -10.38 6.06 14.48
C LEU A 42 -11.47 5.76 15.54
N LEU A 43 -12.39 4.82 15.26
CA LEU A 43 -13.38 4.35 16.23
C LEU A 43 -12.74 3.66 17.43
N ARG A 44 -11.82 2.72 17.19
CA ARG A 44 -11.11 1.97 18.24
C ARG A 44 -10.35 2.90 19.18
N ASN A 45 -9.72 3.93 18.61
CA ASN A 45 -8.95 4.93 19.35
C ASN A 45 -9.82 6.06 19.92
N ARG A 46 -11.16 5.95 19.82
CA ARG A 46 -12.14 6.94 20.29
C ARG A 46 -11.91 8.34 19.74
N LYS A 47 -11.35 8.44 18.54
CA LYS A 47 -11.17 9.72 17.82
C LYS A 47 -12.45 10.16 17.11
N ILE A 48 -13.28 9.20 16.71
CA ILE A 48 -14.63 9.44 16.22
C ILE A 48 -15.62 8.53 16.94
N THR A 49 -16.88 8.93 17.00
CA THR A 49 -18.00 8.12 17.49
C THR A 49 -18.65 7.32 16.34
N PRO A 50 -19.46 6.28 16.65
CA PRO A 50 -20.24 5.57 15.63
C PRO A 50 -21.13 6.49 14.79
N ASP A 51 -21.76 7.50 15.42
CA ASP A 51 -22.61 8.46 14.71
C ASP A 51 -21.82 9.37 13.77
N GLN A 52 -20.66 9.85 14.21
CA GLN A 52 -19.74 10.62 13.36
C GLN A 52 -19.25 9.78 12.18
N MET A 53 -18.96 8.50 12.39
CA MET A 53 -18.59 7.58 11.32
C MET A 53 -19.73 7.40 10.30
N LEU A 54 -20.97 7.24 10.75
CA LEU A 54 -22.13 7.17 9.86
C LEU A 54 -22.28 8.45 9.03
N THR A 55 -22.06 9.62 9.63
CA THR A 55 -22.03 10.90 8.92
C THR A 55 -20.93 10.93 7.86
N ILE A 56 -19.70 10.55 8.20
CA ILE A 56 -18.57 10.49 7.25
C ILE A 56 -18.90 9.56 6.07
N LEU A 57 -19.46 8.37 6.32
CA LEU A 57 -19.80 7.41 5.26
C LEU A 57 -20.91 7.94 4.34
N ARG A 58 -21.90 8.67 4.87
CA ARG A 58 -22.92 9.34 4.06
C ARG A 58 -22.31 10.41 3.15
N LEU A 59 -21.40 11.23 3.70
CA LEU A 59 -20.68 12.24 2.92
C LEU A 59 -19.82 11.61 1.83
N GLN A 60 -19.10 10.53 2.13
CA GLN A 60 -18.29 9.81 1.14
C GLN A 60 -19.15 9.20 0.02
N GLY A 61 -20.36 8.72 0.33
CA GLY A 61 -21.31 8.25 -0.68
C GLY A 61 -21.84 9.36 -1.58
N ALA A 62 -22.03 10.56 -1.03
CA ALA A 62 -22.46 11.75 -1.77
C ALA A 62 -21.33 12.43 -2.55
N GLU A 63 -20.08 12.30 -2.09
CA GLU A 63 -18.88 12.91 -2.67
C GLU A 63 -17.84 11.83 -3.06
N PRO A 64 -18.03 11.15 -4.20
CA PRO A 64 -17.12 10.10 -4.65
C PRO A 64 -15.68 10.62 -4.78
N GLY A 65 -14.73 9.87 -4.23
CA GLY A 65 -13.31 10.22 -4.24
C GLY A 65 -12.81 10.89 -2.96
N GLN A 66 -13.70 11.35 -2.08
CA GLN A 66 -13.31 11.86 -0.75
C GLN A 66 -12.85 10.75 0.18
N ARG A 67 -11.77 10.99 0.92
CA ARG A 67 -11.21 10.01 1.86
C ARG A 67 -11.80 10.20 3.25
N VAL A 68 -11.97 9.10 3.97
CA VAL A 68 -12.51 9.10 5.35
C VAL A 68 -11.74 10.04 6.27
N GLY A 69 -10.40 10.06 6.18
CA GLY A 69 -9.56 10.94 6.99
C GLY A 69 -9.80 12.41 6.68
N ASP A 70 -9.82 12.78 5.40
CA ASP A 70 -10.05 14.16 4.95
C ASP A 70 -11.43 14.66 5.40
N LEU A 71 -12.47 13.83 5.26
CA LEU A 71 -13.82 14.12 5.73
C LEU A 71 -13.86 14.26 7.26
N ALA A 72 -13.20 13.38 8.01
CA ALA A 72 -13.18 13.46 9.47
C ALA A 72 -12.52 14.76 9.97
N VAL A 73 -11.50 15.27 9.27
CA VAL A 73 -10.87 16.57 9.56
C VAL A 73 -11.77 17.72 9.16
N ARG A 74 -12.34 17.67 7.95
CA ARG A 74 -13.24 18.70 7.42
C ARG A 74 -14.46 18.94 8.30
N GLU A 75 -15.07 17.86 8.80
CA GLU A 75 -16.22 17.93 9.71
C GLU A 75 -15.84 18.23 11.17
N GLY A 76 -14.55 18.42 11.46
CA GLY A 76 -14.05 18.77 12.79
C GLY A 76 -14.07 17.63 13.82
N TYR A 77 -14.24 16.38 13.37
CA TYR A 77 -14.23 15.20 14.26
C TYR A 77 -12.81 14.77 14.64
N CYS A 78 -11.85 14.99 13.75
CA CYS A 78 -10.44 14.68 13.96
C CYS A 78 -9.56 15.89 13.67
N THR A 79 -8.38 15.95 14.28
CA THR A 79 -7.28 16.78 13.79
C THR A 79 -6.49 16.03 12.71
N GLN A 80 -5.68 16.75 11.92
CA GLN A 80 -4.76 16.11 10.98
C GLN A 80 -3.80 15.14 11.70
N ALA A 81 -3.33 15.50 12.90
CA ALA A 81 -2.47 14.65 13.71
C ALA A 81 -3.15 13.33 14.12
N ASP A 82 -4.46 13.35 14.39
CA ASP A 82 -5.22 12.12 14.69
C ASP A 82 -5.30 11.19 13.48
N VAL A 83 -5.50 11.76 12.29
CA VAL A 83 -5.54 11.01 11.03
C VAL A 83 -4.16 10.44 10.71
N ASP A 84 -3.11 11.23 10.84
CA ASP A 84 -1.73 10.79 10.56
C ASP A 84 -1.31 9.66 11.50
N ALA A 85 -1.61 9.77 12.80
CA ALA A 85 -1.37 8.71 13.77
C ALA A 85 -2.16 7.42 13.44
N ALA A 86 -3.41 7.55 12.97
CA ALA A 86 -4.21 6.42 12.55
C ALA A 86 -3.67 5.77 11.25
N ILE A 87 -3.17 6.56 10.30
CA ILE A 87 -2.50 6.07 9.08
C ILE A 87 -1.21 5.34 9.43
N GLU A 88 -0.42 5.87 10.37
CA GLU A 88 0.82 5.21 10.79
C GLU A 88 0.51 3.87 11.47
N PHE A 89 -0.45 3.84 12.39
CA PHE A 89 -0.93 2.58 12.98
C PHE A 89 -1.44 1.61 11.90
N GLN A 90 -2.18 2.12 10.92
CA GLN A 90 -2.70 1.33 9.82
C GLN A 90 -1.59 0.68 8.99
N ARG A 91 -0.51 1.42 8.70
CA ARG A 91 0.65 0.93 7.94
C ARG A 91 1.43 -0.13 8.71
N GLN A 92 1.54 0.02 10.02
CA GLN A 92 2.26 -0.92 10.89
C GLN A 92 1.43 -2.18 11.24
N GLY A 93 0.10 -2.08 11.21
CA GLY A 93 -0.80 -3.12 11.71
C GLY A 93 -1.07 -4.28 10.74
N GLY A 94 -0.82 -4.11 9.45
CA GLY A 94 -0.95 -5.18 8.47
C GLY A 94 0.27 -6.10 8.48
N PRO A 95 0.10 -7.44 8.39
CA PRO A 95 1.24 -8.34 8.23
C PRO A 95 1.94 -8.01 6.92
N HIS A 96 3.26 -7.88 7.00
CA HIS A 96 4.08 -7.64 5.82
C HIS A 96 3.86 -8.79 4.81
N PRO A 97 3.75 -8.52 3.49
CA PRO A 97 3.58 -9.55 2.47
C PRO A 97 4.55 -10.74 2.60
N LEU A 98 5.82 -10.47 2.89
CA LEU A 98 6.82 -11.52 3.16
C LEU A 98 6.49 -12.35 4.39
N ALA A 99 5.96 -11.76 5.46
CA ALA A 99 5.61 -12.52 6.66
C ALA A 99 4.49 -13.53 6.34
N VAL A 100 3.44 -13.09 5.65
CA VAL A 100 2.32 -13.98 5.25
C VAL A 100 2.79 -15.09 4.31
N LEU A 101 3.76 -14.78 3.44
CA LEU A 101 4.32 -15.75 2.50
C LEU A 101 5.28 -16.75 3.18
N LEU A 102 6.03 -16.32 4.20
CA LEU A 102 6.90 -17.21 4.98
C LEU A 102 6.12 -18.17 5.90
N ASP A 103 4.88 -17.82 6.23
CA ASP A 103 3.94 -18.67 6.98
C ASP A 103 3.25 -19.71 6.09
N ASP A 104 3.40 -19.62 4.76
CA ASP A 104 2.81 -20.57 3.82
C ASP A 104 3.75 -21.77 3.59
N GLU A 105 3.33 -22.95 4.04
CA GLU A 105 4.13 -24.19 3.92
C GLU A 105 4.36 -24.65 2.48
N GLY A 106 3.56 -24.14 1.52
CA GLY A 106 3.70 -24.47 0.10
C GLY A 106 4.80 -23.68 -0.62
N VAL A 107 5.48 -22.77 0.08
CA VAL A 107 6.49 -21.90 -0.52
C VAL A 107 7.89 -22.41 -0.19
N ASP A 108 8.65 -22.76 -1.24
CA ASP A 108 10.06 -23.11 -1.13
C ASP A 108 10.89 -21.87 -0.75
N ARG A 109 11.57 -21.96 0.41
CA ARG A 109 12.37 -20.86 0.98
C ARG A 109 13.59 -20.52 0.13
N ASP A 110 14.25 -21.49 -0.47
CA ASP A 110 15.45 -21.25 -1.28
C ASP A 110 15.08 -20.62 -2.63
N ALA A 111 14.00 -21.10 -3.23
CA ALA A 111 13.42 -20.50 -4.42
C ALA A 111 12.96 -19.06 -4.15
N LEU A 112 12.32 -18.82 -3.01
CA LEU A 112 11.93 -17.49 -2.57
C LEU A 112 13.13 -16.56 -2.40
N LEU A 113 14.18 -16.96 -1.68
CA LEU A 113 15.37 -16.13 -1.48
C LEU A 113 16.00 -15.75 -2.83
N THR A 114 16.07 -16.70 -3.75
CA THR A 114 16.57 -16.46 -5.11
C THR A 114 15.72 -15.43 -5.85
N ALA A 115 14.39 -15.54 -5.79
CA ALA A 115 13.49 -14.57 -6.39
C ALA A 115 13.59 -13.19 -5.72
N LEU A 116 13.72 -13.11 -4.40
CA LEU A 116 13.87 -11.83 -3.71
C LEU A 116 15.16 -11.11 -4.11
N TYR A 117 16.26 -11.84 -4.28
CA TYR A 117 17.49 -11.28 -4.83
C TYR A 117 17.29 -10.72 -6.24
N GLY A 118 16.59 -11.46 -7.11
CA GLY A 118 16.21 -11.00 -8.44
C GLY A 118 15.32 -9.75 -8.40
N TYR A 119 14.37 -9.69 -7.47
CA TYR A 119 13.46 -8.56 -7.31
C TYR A 119 14.20 -7.30 -6.87
N VAL A 120 15.14 -7.40 -5.92
CA VAL A 120 15.99 -6.27 -5.50
C VAL A 120 16.76 -5.72 -6.70
N ARG A 121 17.41 -6.58 -7.49
CA ARG A 121 18.12 -6.15 -8.71
C ARG A 121 17.20 -5.49 -9.74
N HIS A 122 15.97 -6.00 -9.91
CA HIS A 122 14.97 -5.37 -10.78
C HIS A 122 14.60 -3.97 -10.30
N LEU A 123 14.42 -3.77 -9.00
CA LEU A 123 14.14 -2.45 -8.41
C LEU A 123 15.32 -1.49 -8.56
N GLU A 124 16.54 -1.95 -8.31
CA GLU A 124 17.77 -1.16 -8.50
C GLU A 124 17.91 -0.67 -9.94
N GLY A 125 17.71 -1.56 -10.93
CA GLY A 125 17.74 -1.17 -12.34
C GLY A 125 16.68 -0.14 -12.69
N ARG A 126 15.48 -0.23 -12.12
CA ARG A 126 14.43 0.77 -12.33
C ARG A 126 14.76 2.13 -11.72
N ALA A 127 15.34 2.15 -10.52
CA ALA A 127 15.76 3.39 -9.87
C ALA A 127 16.79 4.14 -10.73
N GLN A 128 17.78 3.43 -11.26
CA GLN A 128 18.80 4.00 -12.15
C GLN A 128 18.20 4.60 -13.44
N VAL A 129 17.21 3.93 -14.05
CA VAL A 129 16.52 4.45 -15.24
C VAL A 129 15.71 5.70 -14.91
N LEU A 130 15.01 5.73 -13.76
CA LEU A 130 14.27 6.90 -13.30
C LEU A 130 15.20 8.09 -13.08
N ASP A 131 16.34 7.88 -12.43
CA ASP A 131 17.36 8.92 -12.20
C ASP A 131 17.90 9.47 -13.53
N ALA A 132 18.15 8.61 -14.52
CA ALA A 132 18.60 9.02 -15.85
C ALA A 132 17.56 9.90 -16.57
N LEU A 133 16.28 9.51 -16.56
CA LEU A 133 15.20 10.26 -17.21
C LEU A 133 14.92 11.62 -16.54
N LEU A 134 15.08 11.71 -15.21
CA LEU A 134 14.97 12.96 -14.48
C LEU A 134 16.11 13.93 -14.84
N ASN A 135 17.33 13.42 -15.01
CA ASN A 135 18.49 14.22 -15.39
C ASN A 135 18.41 14.72 -16.85
N GLU A 136 17.89 13.93 -17.78
CA GLU A 136 17.65 14.33 -19.18
C GLU A 136 16.57 15.43 -19.29
N SER A 137 15.52 15.36 -18.46
CA SER A 137 14.45 16.35 -18.44
C SER A 137 14.91 17.73 -17.91
N GLN A 138 15.92 17.76 -17.03
CA GLN A 138 16.49 19.01 -16.49
C GLN A 138 17.49 19.68 -17.45
N THR A 139 18.17 18.90 -18.30
CA THR A 139 19.18 19.43 -19.24
C THR A 139 18.57 20.04 -20.50
N GLN A 140 17.39 19.57 -20.95
CA GLN A 140 16.68 20.15 -22.09
C GLN A 140 15.95 21.48 -21.78
N GLY A 141 15.77 21.83 -20.50
CA GLY A 141 15.19 23.11 -20.09
C GLY A 141 16.19 24.28 -19.97
N ALA A 142 17.49 24.02 -20.08
CA ALA A 142 18.55 25.00 -19.81
C ALA A 142 19.25 25.56 -21.08
N SER A 143 18.80 25.20 -22.28
CA SER A 143 19.41 25.64 -23.56
C SER A 143 18.51 26.56 -24.40
N GLY A 144 17.58 27.27 -23.78
CA GLY A 144 16.68 28.21 -24.45
C GLY A 144 16.69 29.57 -23.77
N ASP A 145 17.78 30.31 -23.90
CA ASP A 145 17.89 31.76 -23.71
C ASP A 145 18.83 32.33 -24.80
#